data_AF-A0A535DBA6-F1
#
_entry.id   AF-A0A535DBA6-F1
#
_cell.length_a   1.000
_cell.length_b   1.000
_cell.length_c   1.000
_cell.angle_alpha   90.00
_cell.angle_beta   90.00
_cell.angle_gamma   90.00
#
_symmetry.space_group_name_H-M   'P 1'
#
loop_
_entity.id
_entity.type
_entity.pdbx_description
1 polymer ?
#
loop_
_entity_poly.entity_id
_entity_poly.type
_entity_poly.pdbx_seq_one_letter_code
_entity_poly.pdbx_strand_id
1 'polypeptide(L)'
;MDHGERPQGGARHVVARLSELGIDFDHWCFACGRANPYGLHLDFDVARGRAETTLVSRREHTGYDGFVHGGIVTALLDETMGWAIFHQGIWGVTARLAVSFRRPVPVGEPLTVRAEVKKETRRAVDIHGELLDSAGTLLADADGTFVVMPERRRHELERRYSRIDEAFTKVREAVAQEEKQRDQGEGPLFSRAERGVRT
;
A
#
# COMPACT_ATOMS: atom_id res chain seq x y z
N MET A 1 28.92 -1.52 -22.18
CA MET A 1 28.40 -1.71 -20.82
C MET A 1 26.95 -1.30 -20.88
N ASP A 2 26.10 -2.31 -20.96
CA ASP A 2 24.70 -2.20 -21.36
C ASP A 2 23.87 -1.72 -20.17
N HIS A 3 23.34 -0.49 -20.26
CA HIS A 3 22.41 0.05 -19.28
C HIS A 3 21.04 -0.52 -19.60
N GLY A 4 20.73 -1.68 -19.00
CA GLY A 4 19.41 -2.29 -19.09
C GLY A 4 18.32 -1.30 -18.69
N GLU A 5 17.57 -0.86 -19.69
CA GLU A 5 16.33 -0.11 -19.54
C GLU A 5 15.39 -0.90 -18.62
N ARG A 6 15.14 -0.35 -17.44
CA ARG A 6 14.06 -0.83 -16.57
C ARG A 6 12.74 -0.48 -17.26
N PRO A 7 11.81 -1.44 -17.43
CA PRO A 7 10.56 -1.18 -18.11
C PRO A 7 9.77 -0.13 -17.35
N GLN A 8 9.37 0.91 -18.09
CA GLN A 8 8.50 1.99 -17.64
C GLN A 8 7.10 1.44 -17.32
N GLY A 9 6.56 1.84 -16.16
CA GLY A 9 5.13 1.96 -15.86
C GLY A 9 4.19 0.87 -16.40
N GLY A 10 4.23 -0.34 -15.84
CA GLY A 10 3.17 -1.33 -16.01
C GLY A 10 1.89 -0.91 -15.30
N ALA A 11 0.75 -1.06 -15.98
CA ALA A 11 -0.58 -0.57 -15.65
C ALA A 11 -1.03 -0.77 -14.18
N ARG A 12 -1.69 0.29 -13.67
CA ARG A 12 -2.47 0.34 -12.44
C ARG A 12 -3.43 -0.85 -12.37
N HIS A 13 -3.20 -1.78 -11.45
CA HIS A 13 -4.19 -2.81 -11.13
C HIS A 13 -4.22 -3.00 -9.62
N VAL A 14 -4.95 -2.10 -8.99
CA VAL A 14 -5.33 -2.20 -7.60
C VAL A 14 -6.85 -2.40 -7.59
N VAL A 15 -7.29 -3.39 -6.83
CA VAL A 15 -8.60 -4.06 -7.02
C VAL A 15 -9.72 -3.25 -6.37
N ALA A 16 -9.49 -2.79 -5.14
CA ALA A 16 -10.54 -2.10 -4.39
C ALA A 16 -9.97 -1.34 -3.19
N ARG A 17 -10.65 -0.24 -2.84
CA ARG A 17 -10.34 0.58 -1.68
C ARG A 17 -10.80 -0.10 -0.39
N LEU A 18 -9.94 -0.22 0.60
CA LEU A 18 -10.22 -0.97 1.84
C LEU A 18 -11.45 -0.43 2.59
N SER A 19 -11.62 0.89 2.65
CA SER A 19 -12.80 1.50 3.28
C SER A 19 -14.12 1.14 2.58
N GLU A 20 -14.12 1.00 1.26
CA GLU A 20 -15.29 0.59 0.47
C GLU A 20 -15.64 -0.89 0.69
N LEU A 21 -14.64 -1.68 1.09
CA LEU A 21 -14.79 -3.09 1.44
C LEU A 21 -15.15 -3.33 2.92
N GLY A 22 -15.40 -2.26 3.68
CA GLY A 22 -15.88 -2.31 5.06
C GLY A 22 -14.77 -2.31 6.12
N ILE A 23 -13.55 -1.91 5.77
CA ILE A 23 -12.51 -1.61 6.77
C ILE A 23 -12.74 -0.19 7.30
N ASP A 24 -13.19 -0.08 8.56
CA ASP A 24 -13.53 1.21 9.17
C ASP A 24 -12.30 2.04 9.60
N PHE A 25 -11.15 1.40 9.84
CA PHE A 25 -9.95 2.01 10.41
C PHE A 25 -10.20 2.72 11.76
N ASP A 26 -11.18 2.26 12.54
CA ASP A 26 -11.57 2.81 13.85
C ASP A 26 -10.60 2.40 14.97
N HIS A 27 -9.34 2.78 14.80
CA HIS A 27 -8.26 2.49 15.74
C HIS A 27 -7.24 3.65 15.77
N TRP A 28 -6.29 3.56 16.69
CA TRP A 28 -5.32 4.62 16.95
C TRP A 28 -3.98 4.50 16.19
N CYS A 29 -3.90 3.64 15.17
CA CYS A 29 -2.70 3.55 14.32
C CYS A 29 -2.30 4.94 13.80
N PHE A 30 -1.02 5.28 13.90
CA PHE A 30 -0.50 6.57 13.45
C PHE A 30 -0.67 6.76 11.94
N ALA A 31 -0.56 5.71 11.14
CA ALA A 31 -0.64 5.83 9.69
C ALA A 31 -2.09 5.76 9.19
N CYS A 32 -2.81 4.66 9.41
CA CYS A 32 -4.16 4.46 8.85
C CYS A 32 -5.32 4.79 9.80
N GLY A 33 -5.07 4.95 11.11
CA GLY A 33 -6.13 5.04 12.11
C GLY A 33 -6.93 6.34 12.11
N ARG A 34 -8.22 6.26 11.77
CA ARG A 34 -9.13 7.43 11.75
C ARG A 34 -9.42 8.00 13.13
N ALA A 35 -9.31 7.19 14.18
CA ALA A 35 -9.52 7.64 15.56
C ALA A 35 -8.32 8.43 16.12
N ASN A 36 -7.14 8.39 15.48
CA ASN A 36 -5.97 9.13 15.93
C ASN A 36 -5.97 10.55 15.33
N PRO A 37 -6.22 11.63 16.09
CA PRO A 37 -6.28 12.99 15.54
C PRO A 37 -4.95 13.49 14.95
N TYR A 38 -3.83 12.87 15.33
CA TYR A 38 -2.49 13.20 14.85
C TYR A 38 -2.00 12.25 13.76
N GLY A 39 -2.83 11.28 13.34
CA GLY A 39 -2.47 10.29 12.34
C GLY A 39 -2.46 10.82 10.90
N LEU A 40 -1.95 10.00 9.98
CA LEU A 40 -1.89 10.27 8.55
C LEU A 40 -3.23 9.97 7.84
N HIS A 41 -4.09 9.17 8.46
CA HIS A 41 -5.42 8.78 7.96
C HIS A 41 -5.39 8.13 6.59
N LEU A 42 -4.36 7.31 6.35
CA LEU A 42 -4.20 6.58 5.09
C LEU A 42 -5.33 5.58 4.89
N ASP A 43 -5.69 5.44 3.63
CA ASP A 43 -6.57 4.42 3.10
C ASP A 43 -5.91 3.84 1.87
N PHE A 44 -6.19 2.57 1.58
CA PHE A 44 -5.40 1.81 0.61
C PHE A 44 -6.30 1.20 -0.42
N ASP A 45 -5.83 1.26 -1.65
CA ASP A 45 -6.25 0.35 -2.68
C ASP A 45 -5.37 -0.91 -2.52
N VAL A 46 -5.95 -2.11 -2.57
CA VAL A 46 -5.18 -3.37 -2.44
C VAL A 46 -5.36 -4.35 -3.60
N ALA A 47 -4.38 -5.20 -3.82
CA ALA A 47 -4.43 -6.37 -4.71
C ALA A 47 -3.57 -7.49 -4.11
N ARG A 48 -3.57 -8.69 -4.70
CA ARG A 48 -2.78 -9.79 -4.14
C ARG A 48 -1.28 -9.42 -4.04
N GLY A 49 -0.76 -9.37 -2.82
CA GLY A 49 0.63 -9.03 -2.53
C GLY A 49 0.99 -7.58 -2.88
N ARG A 50 0.01 -6.69 -3.00
CA ARG A 50 0.21 -5.28 -3.38
C ARG A 50 -0.72 -4.36 -2.61
N ALA A 51 -0.23 -3.18 -2.28
CA ALA A 51 -1.04 -2.10 -1.75
C ALA A 51 -0.56 -0.76 -2.31
N GLU A 52 -1.47 0.18 -2.47
CA GLU A 52 -1.18 1.54 -2.92
C GLU A 52 -2.00 2.52 -2.08
N THR A 53 -1.43 3.69 -1.79
CA THR A 53 -2.13 4.81 -1.19
C THR A 53 -1.67 6.12 -1.82
N THR A 54 -2.58 7.09 -1.84
CA THR A 54 -2.28 8.46 -2.27
C THR A 54 -2.56 9.40 -1.12
N LEU A 55 -1.65 10.35 -0.89
CA LEU A 55 -1.86 11.40 0.09
C LEU A 55 -1.28 12.73 -0.38
N VAL A 56 -1.77 13.81 0.23
CA VAL A 56 -1.10 15.12 0.22
C VAL A 56 -0.55 15.32 1.61
N SER A 57 0.78 15.43 1.73
CA SER A 57 1.43 15.67 3.03
C SER A 57 1.07 17.07 3.55
N ARG A 58 0.89 17.18 4.87
CA ARG A 58 0.48 18.43 5.54
C ARG A 58 1.69 19.15 6.11
N ARG A 59 1.54 20.43 6.46
CA ARG A 59 2.60 21.25 7.06
C ARG A 59 3.18 20.61 8.33
N GLU A 60 2.35 19.93 9.11
CA GLU A 60 2.73 19.22 10.35
C GLU A 60 3.67 18.04 10.08
N HIS A 61 3.77 17.57 8.83
CA HIS A 61 4.66 16.48 8.42
C HIS A 61 6.05 16.97 8.03
N THR A 62 6.31 18.28 8.08
CA THR A 62 7.60 18.88 7.70
C THR A 62 8.72 18.39 8.63
N GLY A 63 9.84 17.97 8.04
CA GLY A 63 11.09 17.73 8.77
C GLY A 63 12.05 18.89 8.67
N TYR A 64 12.32 19.33 7.44
CA TYR A 64 13.22 20.45 7.14
C TYR A 64 12.68 21.25 5.96
N ASP A 65 12.67 22.57 6.09
CA ASP A 65 12.40 23.58 5.04
C ASP A 65 11.52 23.12 3.86
N GLY A 66 10.22 22.92 4.10
CA GLY A 66 9.26 22.56 3.05
C GLY A 66 9.28 21.10 2.58
N PHE A 67 10.10 20.25 3.18
CA PHE A 67 10.18 18.82 2.88
C PHE A 67 9.64 17.94 4.02
N VAL A 68 8.99 16.85 3.63
CA VAL A 68 8.43 15.85 4.55
C VAL A 68 9.54 15.19 5.36
N HIS A 69 9.32 15.04 6.67
CA HIS A 69 10.27 14.40 7.57
C HIS A 69 10.54 12.95 7.13
N GLY A 70 11.81 12.53 7.16
CA GLY A 70 12.19 11.18 6.75
C GLY A 70 11.45 10.07 7.51
N GLY A 71 11.14 10.31 8.79
CA GLY A 71 10.30 9.40 9.59
C GLY A 71 8.86 9.24 9.10
N ILE A 72 8.26 10.29 8.51
CA ILE A 72 6.93 10.20 7.90
C ILE A 72 7.01 9.40 6.60
N VAL A 73 8.00 9.67 5.75
CA VAL A 73 8.27 8.87 4.54
C VAL A 73 8.46 7.40 4.88
N THR A 74 9.24 7.10 5.92
CA THR A 74 9.44 5.73 6.41
C THR A 74 8.13 5.11 6.91
N ALA A 75 7.31 5.84 7.66
CA ALA A 75 6.01 5.35 8.14
C ALA A 75 5.02 5.07 6.98
N LEU A 76 5.03 5.92 5.94
CA LEU A 76 4.24 5.70 4.73
C LEU A 76 4.63 4.39 4.03
N LEU A 77 5.93 4.17 3.85
CA LEU A 77 6.46 2.95 3.22
C LEU A 77 6.16 1.70 4.06
N ASP A 78 6.41 1.76 5.37
CA ASP A 78 6.16 0.66 6.31
C ASP A 78 4.69 0.24 6.33
N GLU A 79 3.78 1.21 6.50
CA GLU A 79 2.35 0.94 6.56
C GLU A 79 1.83 0.37 5.23
N THR A 80 2.26 0.93 4.09
CA THR A 80 1.86 0.44 2.77
C THR A 80 2.34 -1.00 2.55
N MET A 81 3.58 -1.33 2.96
CA MET A 81 4.08 -2.70 2.91
C MET A 81 3.30 -3.65 3.83
N GLY A 82 2.94 -3.19 5.03
CA GLY A 82 2.09 -3.96 5.93
C GLY A 82 0.73 -4.30 5.32
N TRP A 83 0.09 -3.32 4.67
CA TRP A 83 -1.19 -3.56 4.00
C TRP A 83 -1.07 -4.52 2.82
N ALA A 84 0.04 -4.57 2.09
CA ALA A 84 0.23 -5.50 0.98
C ALA A 84 0.09 -7.00 1.37
N ILE A 85 0.21 -7.33 2.66
CA ILE A 85 0.06 -8.70 3.18
C ILE A 85 -1.12 -8.86 4.15
N PHE A 86 -1.48 -7.79 4.89
CA PHE A 86 -2.42 -7.90 5.99
C PHE A 86 -3.84 -8.26 5.53
N HIS A 87 -4.29 -7.66 4.42
CA HIS A 87 -5.60 -7.95 3.83
C HIS A 87 -5.71 -9.41 3.34
N GLN A 88 -4.59 -10.12 3.17
CA GLN A 88 -4.53 -11.53 2.78
C GLN A 88 -4.66 -12.47 3.99
N GLY A 89 -4.78 -11.93 5.20
CA GLY A 89 -4.78 -12.70 6.45
C GLY A 89 -3.38 -13.04 6.96
N ILE A 90 -2.33 -12.46 6.37
CA ILE A 90 -0.96 -12.61 6.87
C ILE A 90 -0.73 -11.53 7.92
N TRP A 91 -0.77 -11.94 9.19
CA TRP A 91 -0.43 -11.06 10.29
C TRP A 91 1.09 -11.03 10.47
N GLY A 92 1.72 -9.97 9.99
CA GLY A 92 3.17 -9.75 10.10
C GLY A 92 3.52 -8.55 10.97
N VAL A 93 4.73 -8.55 11.52
CA VAL A 93 5.34 -7.36 12.13
C VAL A 93 6.65 -7.03 11.45
N THR A 94 6.95 -5.75 11.29
CA THR A 94 8.19 -5.29 10.66
C THR A 94 9.40 -5.74 11.48
N ALA A 95 10.27 -6.56 10.87
CA ALA A 95 11.52 -7.01 11.48
C ALA A 95 12.73 -6.21 10.98
N ARG A 96 12.70 -5.81 9.70
CA ARG A 96 13.71 -4.95 9.09
C ARG A 96 13.03 -4.00 8.11
N LEU A 97 13.53 -2.78 8.07
CA LEU A 97 13.16 -1.79 7.07
C LEU A 97 14.42 -1.01 6.67
N ALA A 98 14.73 -0.99 5.38
CA ALA A 98 15.85 -0.23 4.82
C ALA A 98 15.31 0.75 3.79
N VAL A 99 15.43 2.05 4.05
CA VAL A 99 14.87 3.12 3.20
C VAL A 99 16.00 3.87 2.49
N SER A 100 15.84 4.07 1.19
CA SER A 100 16.70 4.94 0.37
C SER A 100 15.94 6.21 0.00
N PHE A 101 16.42 7.35 0.49
CA PHE A 101 15.90 8.67 0.09
C PHE A 101 16.60 9.12 -1.19
N ARG A 102 15.89 9.09 -2.32
CA ARG A 102 16.45 9.42 -3.64
C ARG A 102 16.40 10.91 -3.92
N ARG A 103 15.30 11.55 -3.50
CA ARG A 103 15.03 12.98 -3.69
C ARG A 103 14.29 13.53 -2.46
N PRO A 104 14.39 14.85 -2.19
CA PRO A 104 13.53 15.49 -1.19
C PRO A 104 12.05 15.29 -1.53
N VAL A 105 11.23 15.04 -0.50
CA VAL A 105 9.79 14.84 -0.67
C VAL A 105 9.09 16.16 -0.31
N PRO A 106 8.49 16.88 -1.26
CA PRO A 106 7.86 18.17 -0.99
C PRO A 106 6.61 18.03 -0.11
N VAL A 107 6.38 19.01 0.75
CA VAL A 107 5.14 19.15 1.52
C VAL A 107 4.05 19.77 0.65
N GLY A 108 2.82 19.26 0.76
CA GLY A 108 1.64 19.84 0.09
C GLY A 108 1.45 19.40 -1.36
N GLU A 109 2.29 18.49 -1.87
CA GLU A 109 2.13 17.89 -3.18
C GLU A 109 1.50 16.49 -3.10
N PRO A 110 0.75 16.05 -4.14
CA PRO A 110 0.27 14.68 -4.22
C PRO A 110 1.40 13.66 -4.33
N LEU A 111 1.37 12.66 -3.45
CA LEU A 111 2.31 11.56 -3.39
C LEU A 111 1.56 10.24 -3.60
N THR A 112 2.21 9.31 -4.31
CA THR A 112 1.74 7.92 -4.43
C THR A 112 2.74 7.03 -3.72
N VAL A 113 2.25 6.14 -2.86
CA VAL A 113 3.08 5.13 -2.17
C VAL A 113 2.54 3.77 -2.55
N ARG A 114 3.41 2.89 -3.02
CA ARG A 114 3.03 1.54 -3.44
C ARG A 114 3.97 0.50 -2.88
N ALA A 115 3.46 -0.70 -2.64
CA ALA A 115 4.23 -1.83 -2.16
C ALA A 115 3.90 -3.10 -2.94
N GLU A 116 4.89 -3.97 -3.08
CA GLU A 116 4.78 -5.26 -3.74
C GLU A 116 5.59 -6.33 -3.00
N VAL A 117 4.94 -7.45 -2.68
CA VAL A 117 5.59 -8.63 -2.11
C VAL A 117 6.58 -9.20 -3.12
N LYS A 118 7.84 -9.34 -2.72
CA LYS A 118 8.91 -9.91 -3.54
C LYS A 118 9.08 -11.40 -3.28
N LYS A 119 8.91 -11.82 -2.03
CA LYS A 119 9.09 -13.20 -1.62
C LYS A 119 8.30 -13.49 -0.35
N GLU A 120 7.58 -14.61 -0.35
CA GLU A 120 6.86 -15.10 0.82
C GLU A 120 7.44 -16.44 1.26
N THR A 121 7.61 -16.61 2.57
CA THR A 121 7.96 -17.88 3.22
C THR A 121 7.05 -18.10 4.41
N ARG A 122 7.09 -19.30 5.02
CA ARG A 122 6.31 -19.61 6.22
C ARG A 122 6.60 -18.68 7.42
N ARG A 123 7.78 -18.05 7.45
CA ARG A 123 8.25 -17.27 8.62
C ARG A 123 8.40 -15.79 8.35
N ALA A 124 8.58 -15.40 7.09
CA ALA A 124 8.86 -14.02 6.72
C ALA A 124 8.38 -13.71 5.31
N VAL A 125 8.03 -12.44 5.10
CA VAL A 125 7.67 -11.86 3.81
C VAL A 125 8.60 -10.69 3.51
N ASP A 126 9.28 -10.74 2.38
CA ASP A 126 10.09 -9.65 1.87
C ASP A 126 9.25 -8.82 0.89
N ILE A 127 9.21 -7.51 1.09
CA ILE A 127 8.34 -6.56 0.40
C ILE A 127 9.18 -5.37 -0.05
N HIS A 128 8.93 -4.88 -1.26
CA HIS A 128 9.51 -3.65 -1.77
C HIS A 128 8.45 -2.55 -1.80
N GLY A 129 8.82 -1.34 -1.39
CA GLY A 129 7.97 -0.16 -1.41
C GLY A 129 8.60 1.00 -2.17
N GLU A 130 7.78 1.81 -2.83
CA GLU A 130 8.20 3.00 -3.56
C GLU A 130 7.29 4.18 -3.21
N LEU A 131 7.88 5.37 -3.11
CA LEU A 131 7.19 6.65 -2.98
C LEU A 131 7.51 7.51 -4.21
N LEU A 132 6.46 7.96 -4.89
CA LEU A 132 6.47 8.64 -6.17
C LEU A 132 5.80 10.01 -6.07
N ASP A 133 6.27 10.97 -6.88
CA ASP A 133 5.52 12.21 -7.12
C ASP A 133 4.38 12.00 -8.15
N SER A 134 3.64 13.07 -8.42
CA SER A 134 2.54 13.08 -9.40
C SER A 134 2.97 12.77 -10.85
N ALA A 135 4.25 12.96 -11.18
CA ALA A 135 4.82 12.62 -12.49
C ALA A 135 5.35 11.17 -12.56
N GLY A 136 5.31 10.43 -11.44
CA GLY A 136 5.85 9.08 -11.34
C GLY A 136 7.36 9.04 -11.07
N THR A 137 7.98 10.15 -10.67
CA THR A 137 9.39 10.20 -10.28
C THR A 137 9.59 9.53 -8.93
N LEU A 138 10.56 8.62 -8.85
CA LEU A 138 10.94 7.99 -7.59
C LEU A 138 11.60 8.98 -6.61
N LEU A 139 10.96 9.21 -5.48
CA LEU A 139 11.46 10.08 -4.42
C LEU A 139 12.12 9.27 -3.29
N ALA A 140 11.55 8.12 -2.93
CA ALA A 140 12.14 7.18 -1.99
C ALA A 140 11.72 5.74 -2.31
N ASP A 141 12.52 4.76 -1.92
CA ASP A 141 12.18 3.34 -1.97
C ASP A 141 12.63 2.64 -0.69
N ALA A 142 12.06 1.48 -0.42
CA ALA A 142 12.42 0.65 0.72
C ALA A 142 12.31 -0.84 0.45
N ASP A 143 13.20 -1.59 1.10
CA ASP A 143 13.07 -3.04 1.24
C ASP A 143 12.75 -3.37 2.71
N GLY A 144 11.63 -4.05 2.90
CA GLY A 144 11.11 -4.47 4.20
C GLY A 144 11.06 -5.99 4.34
N THR A 145 11.34 -6.48 5.54
CA THR A 145 11.10 -7.87 5.93
C THR A 145 10.11 -7.89 7.08
N PHE A 146 8.97 -8.54 6.87
CA PHE A 146 7.93 -8.76 7.87
C PHE A 146 8.01 -10.19 8.37
N VAL A 147 8.08 -10.38 9.69
CA VAL A 147 8.04 -11.72 10.29
C VAL A 147 6.59 -12.11 10.55
N VAL A 148 6.20 -13.27 10.05
CA VAL A 148 4.85 -13.82 10.22
C VAL A 148 4.64 -14.18 11.69
N MET A 149 3.57 -13.66 12.26
CA MET A 149 3.26 -13.84 13.66
C MET A 149 2.84 -15.28 13.96
N PRO A 150 3.33 -15.88 15.06
CA PRO A 150 2.90 -17.22 15.47
C PRO A 150 1.40 -17.29 15.73
N GLU A 151 0.79 -18.44 15.42
CA GLU A 151 -0.67 -18.66 15.52
C GLU A 151 -1.27 -18.25 16.86
N ARG A 152 -0.59 -18.57 17.98
CA ARG A 152 -1.05 -18.21 19.32
C ARG A 152 -1.29 -16.70 19.48
N ARG A 153 -0.35 -15.88 18.99
CA ARG A 153 -0.41 -14.41 19.11
C ARG A 153 -1.35 -13.81 18.07
N ARG A 154 -1.44 -14.42 16.89
CA ARG A 154 -2.46 -14.09 15.88
C ARG A 154 -3.87 -14.26 16.45
N HIS A 155 -4.21 -15.43 17.01
CA HIS A 155 -5.53 -15.70 17.59
C HIS A 155 -5.88 -14.76 18.75
N GLU A 156 -4.88 -14.33 19.53
CA GLU A 156 -5.10 -13.33 20.59
C GLU A 156 -5.53 -11.97 20.02
N LEU A 157 -4.86 -11.53 18.95
CA LEU A 157 -5.18 -10.27 18.30
C LEU A 157 -6.48 -10.35 17.50
N GLU A 158 -6.76 -11.45 16.79
CA GLU A 158 -8.04 -11.68 16.11
C GLU A 158 -9.22 -11.61 17.09
N ARG A 159 -9.11 -12.22 18.27
CA ARG A 159 -10.15 -12.08 19.32
C ARG A 159 -10.33 -10.64 19.80
N ARG A 160 -9.26 -9.86 19.81
CA ARG A 160 -9.31 -8.44 20.21
C ARG A 160 -9.87 -7.54 19.11
N TYR A 161 -9.67 -7.92 17.85
CA TYR A 161 -10.09 -7.19 16.65
C TYR A 161 -11.21 -7.89 15.88
N SER A 162 -12.08 -8.66 16.56
CA SER A 162 -13.03 -9.64 15.98
C SER A 162 -14.07 -9.08 14.99
N ARG A 163 -14.01 -7.79 14.66
CA ARG A 163 -14.83 -7.13 13.64
C ARG A 163 -14.18 -7.11 12.25
N ILE A 164 -12.90 -7.46 12.13
CA ILE A 164 -12.14 -7.34 10.88
C ILE A 164 -12.26 -8.59 9.99
N ASP A 165 -12.60 -9.75 10.54
CA ASP A 165 -12.59 -11.03 9.81
C ASP A 165 -13.57 -11.05 8.62
N GLU A 166 -14.76 -10.49 8.79
CA GLU A 166 -15.78 -10.42 7.74
C GLU A 166 -15.35 -9.45 6.62
N ALA A 167 -14.78 -8.30 6.98
CA ALA A 167 -14.24 -7.34 6.03
C ALA A 167 -13.05 -7.91 5.24
N PHE A 168 -12.11 -8.60 5.90
CA PHE A 168 -11.01 -9.28 5.21
C PHE A 168 -11.47 -10.41 4.29
N THR A 169 -12.56 -11.08 4.63
CA THR A 169 -13.15 -12.08 3.73
C THR A 169 -13.63 -11.41 2.44
N LYS A 170 -14.37 -10.29 2.54
CA LYS A 170 -14.78 -9.49 1.38
C LYS A 170 -13.60 -8.99 0.56
N VAL A 171 -12.52 -8.52 1.21
CA VAL A 171 -11.31 -8.08 0.51
C VAL A 171 -10.67 -9.22 -0.26
N ARG A 172 -10.49 -10.40 0.34
CA ARG A 172 -9.92 -11.56 -0.35
C ARG A 172 -10.79 -12.04 -1.51
N GLU A 173 -12.10 -12.02 -1.35
CA GLU A 173 -13.05 -12.39 -2.41
C GLU A 173 -12.98 -11.42 -3.60
N ALA A 174 -12.97 -10.11 -3.33
CA ALA A 174 -12.83 -9.08 -4.37
C ALA A 174 -11.52 -9.25 -5.14
N VAL A 175 -10.40 -9.39 -4.42
CA VAL A 175 -9.08 -9.62 -5.04
C VAL A 175 -9.07 -10.89 -5.89
N ALA A 176 -9.66 -11.99 -5.42
CA ALA A 176 -9.70 -13.25 -6.15
C ALA A 176 -10.61 -13.23 -7.40
N GLN A 177 -11.70 -12.45 -7.40
CA GLN A 177 -12.58 -12.30 -8.55
C GLN A 177 -11.89 -11.55 -9.70
N GLU A 178 -11.14 -10.49 -9.40
CA GLU A 178 -10.41 -9.75 -10.43
C GLU A 178 -9.24 -10.53 -11.02
N GLU A 179 -8.49 -11.29 -10.20
CA GLU A 179 -7.45 -12.18 -10.73
C GLU A 179 -8.02 -13.16 -11.77
N LYS A 180 -9.19 -13.75 -11.49
CA LYS A 180 -9.87 -14.66 -12.43
C LYS A 180 -10.32 -13.97 -13.71
N GLN A 181 -10.84 -12.74 -13.64
CA GLN A 181 -11.26 -11.97 -14.82
C GLN A 181 -10.05 -11.62 -15.71
N ARG A 182 -8.89 -11.32 -15.09
CA ARG A 182 -7.65 -11.01 -15.80
C ARG A 182 -7.04 -12.23 -16.48
N ASP A 183 -7.00 -13.38 -15.81
CA ASP A 183 -6.51 -14.65 -16.38
C ASP A 183 -7.40 -15.16 -17.52
N GLN A 184 -8.67 -14.74 -17.56
CA GLN A 184 -9.64 -15.11 -18.60
C GLN A 184 -9.65 -14.16 -19.83
N GLY A 185 -8.80 -13.13 -19.87
CA GLY A 185 -8.64 -12.27 -21.04
C GLY A 185 -9.74 -11.21 -21.24
N GLU A 186 -10.58 -10.96 -20.23
CA GLU A 186 -11.48 -9.81 -20.23
C GLU A 186 -10.77 -8.62 -19.60
N GLY A 187 -10.23 -7.73 -20.45
CA GLY A 187 -9.76 -6.41 -20.01
C GLY A 187 -10.87 -5.67 -19.25
N PRO A 188 -10.50 -4.71 -18.36
CA PRO A 188 -11.42 -4.16 -17.37
C PRO A 188 -12.74 -3.66 -17.98
N LEU A 189 -13.84 -4.00 -17.32
CA LEU A 189 -15.24 -3.74 -17.71
C LEU A 189 -15.65 -2.25 -17.68
N PHE A 190 -14.68 -1.32 -17.62
CA PHE A 190 -14.90 0.11 -17.76
C PHE A 190 -14.02 0.71 -18.86
N SER A 191 -14.24 0.26 -20.10
CA SER A 191 -13.87 1.00 -21.31
C SER A 191 -15.13 1.46 -22.04
N ARG A 192 -15.70 2.58 -21.58
CA ARG A 192 -16.50 3.48 -22.43
C ARG A 192 -16.21 4.93 -22.03
N ALA A 193 -15.00 5.38 -22.38
CA ALA A 193 -14.81 6.77 -22.79
C ALA A 193 -14.82 6.76 -24.33
N GLU A 194 -15.80 7.45 -24.87
CA GLU A 194 -16.17 7.44 -26.27
C GLU A 194 -15.03 7.96 -27.16
N ARG A 195 -14.76 7.22 -28.23
CA ARG A 195 -14.05 7.70 -29.41
C ARG A 195 -15.04 8.47 -30.30
N GLY A 196 -14.62 9.65 -30.75
CA GLY A 196 -15.20 10.39 -31.88
C GLY A 196 -15.19 11.89 -31.58
N VAL A 197 -14.64 12.78 -32.41
CA VAL A 197 -14.46 12.77 -33.86
C VAL A 197 -13.30 13.70 -34.21
N ARG A 198 -12.43 13.26 -35.13
CA ARG A 198 -11.57 14.14 -35.92
C ARG A 198 -12.37 14.66 -37.11
N THR A 199 -12.30 15.96 -37.35
CA THR A 199 -12.13 16.56 -38.69
C THR A 199 -11.16 17.69 -38.54
#